data_AF-A0A528TL72-F1
#
_entry.id   AF-A0A528TL72-F1
#
_cell.length_a   1.000
_cell.length_b   1.000
_cell.length_c   1.000
_cell.angle_alpha   90.00
_cell.angle_beta   90.00
_cell.angle_gamma   90.00
#
_symmetry.space_group_name_H-M   'P 1'
#
loop_
_entity.id
_entity.type
_entity.pdbx_description
1 polymer ?
#
loop_
_entity_poly.entity_id
_entity_poly.type
_entity_poly.pdbx_seq_one_letter_code
_entity_poly.pdbx_strand_id
1 'polypeptide(L)' 'MDLLRHKKKTAGRGFLDDQFLIAMPGMKDDRFTRSVIYICAHSDEGAMGLIINQTQQMLFPDLL' A
#
# COMPACT_ATOMS: atom_id res chain seq x y z
N MET A 1 9.67 27.22 -18.51
CA MET A 1 10.76 26.30 -18.09
C MET A 1 10.58 26.06 -16.61
N ASP A 2 9.55 25.25 -16.34
CA ASP A 2 9.02 24.91 -15.03
C ASP A 2 9.98 23.96 -14.31
N LEU A 3 10.80 24.54 -13.44
CA LEU A 3 11.42 23.79 -12.36
C LEU A 3 10.76 24.24 -11.07
N LEU A 4 9.48 23.84 -10.96
CA LEU A 4 8.77 23.74 -9.70
C LEU A 4 9.65 22.94 -8.74
N ARG A 5 10.39 23.70 -7.92
CA ARG A 5 10.87 23.27 -6.62
C ARG A 5 9.65 22.73 -5.86
N HIS A 6 9.37 21.46 -6.04
CA HIS A 6 8.66 20.65 -5.05
C HIS A 6 9.59 20.59 -3.85
N LYS A 7 9.60 21.68 -3.08
CA LYS A 7 9.96 21.68 -1.67
C LYS A 7 8.88 20.81 -1.01
N LYS A 8 8.97 19.49 -1.20
CA LYS A 8 8.04 18.52 -0.64
C LYS A 8 8.28 18.62 0.86
N LYS A 9 7.43 19.42 1.52
CA LYS A 9 7.36 19.50 2.97
C LYS A 9 7.42 18.06 3.49
N THR A 10 8.41 17.75 4.30
CA THR A 10 8.35 16.65 5.27
C THR A 10 7.29 17.00 6.30
N ALA A 11 6.04 17.12 5.86
CA ALA A 11 4.87 17.37 6.69
C ALA A 11 3.98 16.14 6.55
N GLY A 12 3.98 15.31 7.60
CA GLY A 12 2.99 14.27 7.83
C GLY A 12 3.04 13.05 6.90
N ARG A 13 4.20 12.38 6.76
CA ARG A 13 4.18 10.98 6.31
C ARG A 13 4.12 10.06 7.52
N GLY A 14 3.18 9.13 7.49
CA GLY A 14 3.09 8.02 8.41
C GLY A 14 4.35 7.17 8.40
N PHE A 15 4.67 6.54 9.53
CA PHE A 15 5.87 5.70 9.66
C PHE A 15 5.97 4.58 8.60
N LEU A 16 4.82 4.06 8.16
CA LEU A 16 4.74 2.97 7.18
C LEU A 16 4.36 3.46 5.78
N ASP A 17 4.23 4.77 5.54
CA ASP A 17 3.93 5.27 4.21
C ASP A 17 5.02 4.84 3.22
N ASP A 18 4.59 4.46 2.02
CA ASP A 18 5.45 4.00 0.93
C ASP A 18 6.26 2.74 1.27
N GLN A 19 5.86 1.97 2.29
CA GLN A 19 6.48 0.69 2.66
C GLN A 19 5.71 -0.53 2.16
N PHE A 20 6.40 -1.66 2.10
CA PHE A 20 5.80 -2.97 1.85
C PHE A 20 5.71 -3.79 3.14
N LEU A 21 4.55 -4.38 3.40
CA LEU A 21 4.39 -5.42 4.41
C LEU A 21 4.48 -6.79 3.74
N ILE A 22 5.36 -7.63 4.27
CA ILE A 22 5.59 -8.98 3.79
C ILE A 22 5.00 -9.96 4.79
N ALA A 23 4.01 -10.75 4.36
CA ALA A 23 3.46 -11.80 5.21
C ALA A 23 4.51 -12.87 5.49
N MET A 24 4.78 -13.10 6.77
CA MET A 24 5.71 -14.16 7.20
C MET A 24 5.10 -15.55 6.99
N PRO A 25 5.91 -16.61 6.82
CA PRO A 25 5.42 -17.96 6.59
C PRO A 25 4.46 -18.51 7.66
N GLY A 26 4.54 -17.99 8.90
CA GLY A 26 3.65 -18.34 10.00
C GLY A 26 2.38 -17.48 10.11
N MET A 27 2.01 -16.74 9.06
CA MET A 27 0.78 -15.93 9.03
C MET A 27 -0.44 -16.81 9.29
N LYS A 28 -1.19 -16.51 10.35
CA LYS A 28 -2.36 -17.30 10.77
C LYS A 28 -3.63 -16.98 9.98
N ASP A 29 -3.69 -15.79 9.42
CA ASP A 29 -4.84 -15.33 8.65
C ASP A 29 -4.63 -15.64 7.17
N ASP A 30 -5.44 -16.56 6.65
CA ASP A 30 -5.36 -17.03 5.26
C ASP A 30 -5.52 -15.89 4.24
N ARG A 31 -6.23 -14.82 4.60
CA ARG A 31 -6.44 -13.66 3.72
C ARG A 31 -5.14 -12.94 3.35
N PHE A 32 -4.13 -13.04 4.23
CA PHE A 32 -2.82 -12.41 4.05
C PHE A 32 -1.71 -13.43 3.79
N THR A 33 -2.05 -14.72 3.61
CA THR A 33 -1.02 -15.74 3.40
C THR A 33 -0.24 -15.44 2.13
N ARG A 34 1.09 -15.31 2.29
CA ARG A 34 2.04 -14.95 1.21
C ARG A 34 1.70 -13.63 0.50
N SER A 35 0.97 -12.71 1.15
CA SER A 35 0.65 -11.42 0.56
C SER A 35 1.83 -10.43 0.66
N VAL A 36 1.96 -9.59 -0.35
CA VAL A 36 2.78 -8.38 -0.33
C VAL A 36 1.82 -7.19 -0.39
N ILE A 37 1.83 -6.37 0.66
CA ILE A 37 0.91 -5.24 0.81
C ILE A 37 1.70 -3.95 0.69
N TYR A 38 1.30 -3.06 -0.21
CA TYR A 38 1.81 -1.69 -0.28
C TYR A 38 0.99 -0.77 0.62
N ILE A 39 1.64 0.01 1.49
CA ILE A 39 0.96 0.97 2.38
C ILE A 39 0.94 2.35 1.74
N CYS A 40 -0.26 2.86 1.47
CA CYS A 40 -0.45 4.18 0.87
C CYS A 40 -0.72 5.28 1.89
N ALA A 41 -1.24 4.94 3.07
CA ALA A 41 -1.47 5.86 4.16
C ALA A 41 -1.39 5.14 5.51
N HIS A 42 -0.68 5.74 6.46
CA HIS A 42 -0.57 5.28 7.84
C HIS A 42 -0.67 6.47 8.80
N SER A 43 -1.58 6.38 9.76
CA SER A 43 -1.74 7.34 10.85
C SER A 43 -2.00 6.61 12.16
N ASP A 44 -2.18 7.38 13.23
CA ASP A 44 -2.66 6.89 14.52
C ASP A 44 -4.10 6.33 14.46
N GLU A 45 -4.91 6.77 13.51
CA GLU A 45 -6.25 6.22 13.26
C GLU A 45 -6.23 4.85 12.55
N GLY A 46 -5.14 4.51 11.86
CA GLY A 46 -4.99 3.22 11.18
C GLY A 46 -4.09 3.24 9.95
N ALA A 47 -4.17 2.17 9.15
CA ALA A 47 -3.40 2.02 7.93
C ALA A 47 -4.29 1.57 6.76
N MET A 48 -4.01 2.11 5.57
CA MET A 48 -4.60 1.68 4.30
C MET A 48 -3.50 1.10 3.40
N GLY A 49 -3.78 -0.04 2.78
CA GLY A 49 -2.86 -0.66 1.85
C GLY A 49 -3.54 -1.54 0.80
N LEU A 50 -2.78 -1.91 -0.22
CA LEU A 50 -3.21 -2.72 -1.36
C LEU A 50 -2.36 -3.98 -1.47
N ILE A 51 -2.99 -5.13 -1.65
CA ILE A 51 -2.27 -6.36 -2.00
C ILE A 51 -1.87 -6.27 -3.47
N ILE A 52 -0.56 -6.36 -3.74
CA ILE A 52 -0.03 -6.17 -5.11
C ILE A 52 0.35 -7.47 -5.82
N ASN A 53 0.34 -8.60 -5.11
CA ASN A 53 0.77 -9.89 -5.64
C ASN A 53 -0.36 -10.93 -5.77
N GLN A 54 -1.61 -10.48 -5.77
CA GLN A 54 -2.78 -11.34 -5.97
C GLN A 54 -3.66 -10.77 -7.07
N THR A 55 -3.65 -11.41 -8.23
CA THR A 55 -4.46 -11.01 -9.38
C THR A 55 -5.92 -11.42 -9.17
N GLN A 56 -6.85 -10.55 -9.55
CA GLN A 56 -8.28 -10.86 -9.55
C GLN A 56 -8.69 -11.49 -10.88
N GLN A 57 -9.80 -12.24 -10.87
CA GLN A 57 -10.35 -12.86 -12.09
C GLN A 57 -11.13 -11.87 -12.97
N MET A 58 -11.52 -10.73 -12.41
CA MET A 58 -12.24 -9.66 -13.08
C MET A 58 -11.27 -8.72 -13.81
N LEU A 59 -11.59 -8.32 -15.03
CA LEU A 59 -10.83 -7.30 -15.75
C LEU A 59 -11.36 -5.91 -15.38
N PHE A 60 -10.50 -4.90 -15.49
CA PHE A 60 -10.90 -3.51 -15.21
C PHE A 60 -12.11 -3.02 -16.03
N PRO A 61 -12.28 -3.36 -17.32
CA PRO A 61 -13.47 -2.98 -18.08
C PRO A 61 -14.77 -3.57 -17.54
N ASP A 62 -14.73 -4.69 -16.83
CA ASP A 62 -15.92 -5.34 -16.26
C ASP A 62 -16.44 -4.60 -15.00
N LEU A 63 -15.66 -3.64 -14.49
CA LEU A 63 -15.94 -2.87 -13.27
C LEU A 63 -16.56 -1.48 -13.55
N LEU A 64 -16.50 -1.02 -14.80
CA LEU A 64 -17.02 0.29 -15.25
C LEU A 64 -18.47 0.20 -15.71
#